data_AF-A0A7K0VRS3-F1
#
_entry.id   AF-A0A7K0VRS3-F1
#
_cell.length_a   1.000
_cell.length_b   1.000
_cell.length_c   1.000
_cell.angle_alpha   90.00
_cell.angle_beta   90.00
_cell.angle_gamma   90.00
#
_symmetry.space_group_name_H-M   'P 1'
#
loop_
_entity.id
_entity.type
_entity.pdbx_description
1 polymer ?
#
loop_
_entity_poly.entity_id
_entity_poly.type
_entity_poly.pdbx_seq_one_letter_code
_entity_poly.pdbx_strand_id
1 'polypeptide(L)'
;MNTTVTAPPTISPARVLADLLPKRASRTSALTQDVVLVLGFALLTALAAQIEIPLGFTPVPLTGQTFAVLLAGAALGMRRGALSQLVYWFAGLTGLPFYSGGAGGWKSGTGATLGYL
;
A
#
# COMPACT_ATOMS: atom_id res chain seq x y z
N MET A 1 -4.75 45.52 -29.99
CA MET A 1 -4.30 44.11 -30.05
C MET A 1 -4.54 43.53 -28.66
N ASN A 2 -5.67 42.84 -28.44
CA ASN A 2 -6.08 42.38 -27.11
C ASN A 2 -5.55 40.96 -26.88
N THR A 3 -4.57 40.83 -25.99
CA THR A 3 -3.99 39.54 -25.59
C THR A 3 -4.94 38.81 -24.65
N THR A 4 -5.76 37.90 -25.18
CA THR A 4 -6.53 36.96 -24.35
C THR A 4 -5.57 35.94 -23.73
N VAL A 5 -5.25 36.15 -22.45
CA VAL A 5 -4.50 35.20 -21.63
C VAL A 5 -5.42 33.99 -21.38
N THR A 6 -5.14 32.88 -22.06
CA THR A 6 -5.79 31.59 -21.85
C THR A 6 -5.49 31.12 -20.42
N ALA A 7 -6.52 30.98 -19.57
CA ALA A 7 -6.34 30.47 -18.22
C ALA A 7 -5.74 29.05 -18.25
N PRO A 8 -4.80 28.72 -17.34
CA PRO A 8 -4.19 27.38 -17.31
C PRO A 8 -5.25 26.32 -16.97
N PRO A 9 -5.14 25.10 -17.52
CA PRO A 9 -6.08 24.02 -17.25
C PRO A 9 -6.03 23.66 -15.76
N THR A 10 -7.17 23.75 -15.07
CA THR A 10 -7.35 23.24 -13.71
C THR A 10 -7.29 21.71 -13.73
N ILE A 11 -6.15 21.13 -13.37
CA ILE A 11 -6.01 19.68 -13.16
C ILE A 11 -6.95 19.29 -12.02
N SER A 12 -8.00 18.53 -12.33
CA SER A 12 -8.86 17.95 -11.30
C SER A 12 -8.05 16.94 -10.48
N PRO A 13 -8.15 16.94 -9.14
CA PRO A 13 -7.43 15.98 -8.32
C PRO A 13 -7.81 14.56 -8.79
N ALA A 14 -6.81 13.74 -9.07
CA ALA A 14 -7.01 12.39 -9.57
C ALA A 14 -7.88 11.62 -8.56
N ARG A 15 -9.10 11.25 -8.97
CA ARG A 15 -9.99 10.42 -8.15
C ARG A 15 -9.35 9.04 -8.01
N VAL A 16 -9.10 8.61 -6.78
CA VAL A 16 -8.63 7.26 -6.50
C VAL A 16 -9.81 6.31 -6.32
N LEU A 17 -9.60 4.99 -6.42
CA LEU A 17 -10.68 4.01 -6.28
C LEU A 17 -11.42 4.17 -4.94
N ALA A 18 -10.70 4.51 -3.89
CA ALA A 18 -11.29 4.79 -2.58
C ALA A 18 -12.23 6.02 -2.56
N ASP A 19 -12.10 6.95 -3.51
CA ASP A 19 -12.98 8.13 -3.62
C ASP A 19 -14.32 7.81 -4.27
N LEU A 20 -14.42 6.66 -4.95
CA LEU A 20 -15.66 6.16 -5.51
C LEU A 20 -16.58 5.54 -4.45
N LEU A 21 -16.05 5.28 -3.26
CA LEU A 21 -16.85 4.74 -2.16
C LEU A 21 -17.74 5.86 -1.59
N PRO A 22 -18.99 5.53 -1.19
CA PRO A 22 -19.92 6.50 -0.62
C PRO A 22 -19.30 7.25 0.56
N LYS A 23 -19.20 8.58 0.47
CA LYS A 23 -18.73 9.41 1.59
C LYS A 23 -19.73 9.28 2.73
N ARG A 24 -19.34 8.56 3.79
CA ARG A 24 -20.21 8.36 4.94
C ARG A 24 -20.46 9.67 5.68
N ALA A 25 -21.72 9.91 6.06
CA ALA A 25 -22.20 11.18 6.61
C ALA A 25 -21.61 11.54 7.99
N SER A 26 -21.14 10.56 8.78
CA SER A 26 -20.53 10.81 10.09
C SER A 26 -19.01 10.65 10.06
N ARG A 27 -18.29 11.52 10.78
CA ARG A 27 -16.82 11.47 10.92
C ARG A 27 -16.33 10.10 11.39
N THR A 28 -17.02 9.50 12.35
CA THR A 28 -16.71 8.17 12.87
C THR A 28 -16.75 7.12 11.77
N SER A 29 -17.80 7.18 10.94
CA SER A 29 -17.98 6.24 9.85
C SER A 29 -16.93 6.38 8.74
N ALA A 30 -16.51 7.61 8.43
CA ALA A 30 -15.42 7.85 7.49
C ALA A 30 -14.09 7.31 8.02
N LEU A 31 -13.81 7.50 9.31
CA LEU A 31 -12.61 6.94 9.95
C LEU A 31 -12.62 5.42 9.93
N THR A 32 -13.75 4.78 10.26
CA THR A 32 -13.87 3.31 10.19
C THR A 32 -13.60 2.79 8.79
N GLN A 33 -14.11 3.47 7.76
CA GLN A 33 -13.87 3.09 6.37
C GLN A 33 -12.38 3.19 6.02
N ASP A 34 -11.70 4.26 6.42
CA ASP A 34 -10.27 4.44 6.18
C ASP A 34 -9.45 3.35 6.87
N VAL A 35 -9.77 3.04 8.12
CA VAL A 35 -9.13 1.95 8.87
C VAL A 35 -9.33 0.61 8.18
N VAL A 36 -10.56 0.29 7.75
CA VAL A 36 -10.85 -0.98 7.04
C VAL A 36 -10.09 -1.07 5.72
N LEU A 37 -9.99 0.03 4.96
CA LEU A 37 -9.23 0.04 3.72
C LEU A 37 -7.73 -0.16 3.96
N VAL A 38 -7.17 0.54 4.95
CA VAL A 38 -5.75 0.43 5.33
C VAL A 38 -5.41 -0.97 5.83
N LEU A 39 -6.21 -1.53 6.73
CA LEU A 39 -6.00 -2.89 7.25
C LEU A 39 -6.21 -3.94 6.16
N GLY A 40 -7.24 -3.78 5.34
CA GLY A 40 -7.54 -4.71 4.25
C GLY A 40 -6.41 -4.80 3.23
N PHE A 41 -5.82 -3.66 2.86
CA PHE A 41 -4.67 -3.67 1.96
C PHE A 41 -3.37 -4.12 2.62
N ALA A 42 -3.17 -3.87 3.92
CA ALA A 42 -2.02 -4.43 4.64
C ALA A 42 -2.07 -5.97 4.66
N LEU A 43 -3.25 -6.55 4.89
CA LEU A 43 -3.48 -7.99 4.81
C LEU A 43 -3.34 -8.52 3.38
N LEU A 44 -3.85 -7.78 2.38
CA LEU A 44 -3.66 -8.11 0.98
C LEU A 44 -2.16 -8.17 0.62
N THR A 45 -1.36 -7.20 1.07
CA THR A 45 0.09 -7.22 0.90
C THR A 45 0.71 -8.45 1.55
N ALA A 46 0.33 -8.79 2.78
CA ALA A 46 0.84 -9.98 3.47
C ALA A 46 0.51 -11.28 2.75
N LEU A 47 -0.71 -11.41 2.22
CA LEU A 47 -1.12 -12.58 1.42
C LEU A 47 -0.37 -12.65 0.09
N ALA A 48 -0.23 -11.51 -0.60
CA ALA A 48 0.51 -11.43 -1.86
C ALA A 48 2.02 -11.68 -1.67
N ALA A 49 2.58 -11.31 -0.52
CA ALA A 49 3.97 -11.57 -0.18
C ALA A 49 4.28 -13.08 -0.05
N GLN A 50 3.29 -13.91 0.27
CA GLN A 50 3.46 -15.38 0.33
C GLN A 50 3.62 -16.01 -1.05
N ILE A 51 3.17 -15.34 -2.11
CA ILE A 51 3.36 -15.80 -3.48
C ILE A 51 4.78 -15.42 -3.88
N GLU A 52 5.71 -16.34 -3.71
CA GLU A 52 7.11 -16.15 -4.05
C GLU A 52 7.60 -17.16 -5.09
N ILE A 53 8.29 -16.66 -6.10
CA ILE A 53 8.87 -17.45 -7.17
C ILE A 53 10.40 -17.36 -7.00
N PRO A 54 11.07 -18.43 -6.54
CA PRO A 54 12.51 -18.43 -6.40
C PRO A 54 13.16 -18.35 -7.78
N LEU A 55 13.95 -17.31 -7.97
CA LEU A 55 14.73 -17.10 -9.18
C LEU A 55 16.12 -17.71 -8.93
N GLY A 56 16.46 -18.80 -9.63
CA GLY A 56 17.72 -19.54 -9.40
C GLY A 56 19.02 -18.75 -9.60
N PHE A 57 18.93 -17.49 -10.04
CA PHE A 57 20.06 -16.58 -10.27
C PHE A 57 20.17 -15.46 -9.21
N THR A 58 19.17 -15.26 -8.33
CA THR A 58 19.24 -14.28 -7.25
C THR A 58 18.85 -14.87 -5.90
N PRO A 59 19.50 -14.45 -4.79
CA PRO A 59 19.11 -14.86 -3.44
C PRO A 59 17.73 -14.35 -3.01
N VAL A 60 17.20 -13.32 -3.68
CA VAL A 60 15.91 -12.69 -3.37
C VAL A 60 14.85 -13.25 -4.32
N PRO A 61 13.79 -13.90 -3.80
CA PRO A 61 12.71 -14.42 -4.64
C PRO A 61 11.86 -13.27 -5.19
N LEU A 62 11.22 -13.49 -6.34
CA LEU A 62 10.24 -12.55 -6.86
C LEU A 62 8.91 -12.76 -6.12
N THR A 63 8.44 -11.74 -5.40
CA THR A 63 7.25 -11.83 -4.55
C THR A 63 6.09 -11.01 -5.11
N GLY A 64 4.85 -11.44 -4.79
CA GLY A 64 3.64 -10.67 -5.10
C GLY A 64 3.49 -9.38 -4.26
N GLN A 65 4.39 -9.14 -3.29
CA GLN A 65 4.35 -7.96 -2.42
C GLN A 65 4.40 -6.65 -3.22
N THR A 66 5.29 -6.55 -4.21
CA THR A 66 5.47 -5.32 -5.00
C THR A 66 4.20 -4.94 -5.78
N PHE A 67 3.50 -5.93 -6.32
CA PHE A 67 2.20 -5.74 -6.95
C PHE A 67 1.17 -5.17 -5.97
N ALA A 68 1.08 -5.75 -4.76
CA ALA A 68 0.15 -5.27 -3.75
C ALA A 68 0.47 -3.85 -3.26
N VAL A 69 1.75 -3.48 -3.14
CA VAL A 69 2.20 -2.13 -2.78
C VAL A 69 1.76 -1.11 -3.84
N LEU A 70 1.99 -1.41 -5.12
CA LEU A 70 1.58 -0.54 -6.22
C LEU A 70 0.05 -0.42 -6.31
N LEU A 71 -0.66 -1.54 -6.11
CA LEU A 71 -2.11 -1.55 -6.07
C LEU A 71 -2.64 -0.70 -4.91
N ALA A 72 -2.02 -0.75 -3.73
CA ALA A 72 -2.38 0.09 -2.59
C ALA A 72 -2.21 1.58 -2.89
N GLY A 73 -1.09 1.96 -3.54
CA GLY A 73 -0.86 3.34 -3.97
C GLY A 73 -1.89 3.83 -4.99
N ALA A 74 -2.24 2.99 -5.97
CA ALA A 74 -3.23 3.33 -6.99
C ALA A 74 -4.67 3.35 -6.47
N ALA A 75 -5.04 2.40 -5.61
CA ALA A 75 -6.41 2.24 -5.14
C ALA A 75 -6.77 3.16 -3.96
N LEU A 76 -5.85 3.38 -3.01
CA LEU A 76 -6.11 4.19 -1.82
C LEU A 76 -5.55 5.61 -1.91
N GLY A 77 -4.67 5.87 -2.87
CA GLY A 77 -3.91 7.11 -2.95
C GLY A 77 -2.74 7.17 -1.97
N MET A 78 -1.95 8.25 -2.06
CA MET A 78 -0.65 8.38 -1.39
C MET A 78 -0.70 8.20 0.13
N ARG A 79 -1.66 8.85 0.81
CA ARG A 79 -1.72 8.84 2.29
C ARG A 79 -2.15 7.48 2.84
N ARG A 80 -3.27 6.95 2.36
CA ARG A 80 -3.84 5.69 2.83
C ARG A 80 -3.02 4.48 2.37
N GLY A 81 -2.44 4.54 1.16
CA GLY A 81 -1.49 3.54 0.66
C GLY A 81 -0.23 3.46 1.52
N ALA A 82 0.38 4.61 1.87
CA ALA A 82 1.55 4.65 2.76
C ALA A 82 1.22 4.11 4.17
N LEU A 83 0.07 4.50 4.73
CA LEU A 83 -0.39 3.96 6.03
C LEU A 83 -0.59 2.45 5.97
N SER A 84 -1.13 1.93 4.88
CA SER A 84 -1.29 0.47 4.68
C SER A 84 0.05 -0.26 4.71
N GLN A 85 1.08 0.28 4.04
CA GLN A 85 2.40 -0.37 4.05
C GLN A 85 3.09 -0.27 5.41
N LEU A 86 2.92 0.85 6.13
CA LEU A 86 3.41 0.96 7.51
C LEU A 86 2.76 -0.07 8.43
N VAL A 87 1.43 -0.25 8.33
CA VAL A 87 0.73 -1.27 9.11
C VAL A 87 1.24 -2.66 8.79
N TYR A 88 1.43 -2.98 7.49
CA TYR A 88 2.01 -4.25 7.07
C TYR A 88 3.41 -4.47 7.67
N TRP A 89 4.28 -3.47 7.58
CA TRP A 89 5.64 -3.53 8.12
C TRP A 89 5.64 -3.74 9.64
N PHE A 90 4.88 -2.94 10.39
CA PHE A 90 4.76 -3.11 11.84
C PHE A 90 4.12 -4.44 12.24
N ALA A 91 3.13 -4.92 11.49
CA ALA A 91 2.52 -6.23 11.75
C ALA A 91 3.56 -7.35 11.61
N GLY A 92 4.38 -7.34 10.55
CA GLY A 92 5.47 -8.31 10.39
C GLY A 92 6.54 -8.23 11.48
N LEU A 93 6.83 -7.04 12.03
CA LEU A 93 7.77 -6.88 13.15
C LEU A 93 7.34 -7.61 14.42
N THR A 94 6.03 -7.81 14.62
CA THR A 94 5.50 -8.54 15.80
C THR A 94 5.85 -10.04 15.80
N GLY A 95 6.47 -10.56 14.73
CA GLY A 95 6.79 -11.98 14.59
C GLY A 95 5.74 -12.77 13.83
N LEU A 96 4.67 -12.13 13.36
CA LEU A 96 3.70 -12.76 12.47
C LEU A 96 4.36 -13.10 11.12
N PRO A 97 4.00 -14.23 10.49
CA PRO A 97 4.58 -14.69 9.22
C PRO A 97 4.00 -13.90 8.04
N PHE A 98 4.15 -12.59 8.05
CA PHE A 98 3.54 -11.68 7.09
C PHE A 98 4.48 -11.32 5.94
N TYR A 99 5.80 -11.42 6.15
CA TYR A 99 6.78 -11.20 5.10
C TYR A 99 6.89 -12.43 4.19
N SER A 100 7.63 -12.30 3.07
CA SER A 100 7.76 -13.39 2.09
C SER A 100 8.31 -14.68 2.70
N GLY A 101 7.88 -15.82 2.16
CA GLY A 101 8.30 -17.15 2.63
C GLY A 101 7.89 -17.44 4.07
N GLY A 102 6.84 -16.78 4.58
CA GLY A 102 6.42 -16.87 5.97
C GLY A 102 7.39 -16.22 6.97
N ALA A 103 8.29 -15.36 6.51
CA ALA A 103 9.21 -14.66 7.39
C ALA A 103 8.48 -13.63 8.29
N GLY A 104 9.08 -13.34 9.43
CA GLY A 104 8.53 -12.42 10.42
C GLY A 104 9.56 -12.05 11.47
N GLY A 105 9.25 -11.00 12.24
CA GLY A 105 10.03 -10.57 13.38
C GLY A 105 11.11 -9.53 13.05
N TRP A 106 11.73 -9.03 14.11
CA TRP A 106 12.64 -7.89 14.07
C TRP A 106 13.81 -8.07 13.09
N LYS A 107 14.42 -9.25 13.05
CA LYS A 107 15.55 -9.54 12.15
C LYS A 107 15.19 -9.46 10.67
N SER A 108 13.98 -9.87 10.29
CA SER A 108 13.52 -9.80 8.89
C SER A 108 13.01 -8.41 8.53
N GLY A 109 12.42 -7.70 9.50
CA GLY A 109 11.90 -6.34 9.30
C GLY A 109 12.97 -5.24 9.35
N THR A 110 14.11 -5.46 10.02
CA THR A 110 15.24 -4.50 10.08
C THR A 110 16.55 -5.05 9.50
N GLY A 111 16.50 -6.22 8.85
CA GLY A 111 17.65 -6.88 8.24
C GLY A 111 17.93 -6.43 6.81
N ALA A 112 18.68 -7.23 6.06
CA ALA A 112 19.07 -6.93 4.67
C ALA A 112 17.87 -6.68 3.72
N THR A 113 16.68 -7.19 4.07
CA THR A 113 15.44 -7.05 3.31
C THR A 113 14.66 -5.76 3.60
N LEU A 114 15.11 -4.93 4.57
CA LEU A 114 14.46 -3.66 4.89
C LEU A 114 14.33 -2.75 3.66
N GLY A 115 15.30 -2.75 2.76
CA GLY A 115 15.26 -1.91 1.55
C GLY A 115 14.14 -2.27 0.55
N TYR A 116 13.49 -3.43 0.72
CA TYR A 116 12.39 -3.91 -0.13
C TYR A 116 11.01 -3.82 0.54
N LEU A 117 10.95 -3.50 1.84
CA LEU A 117 9.73 -3.33 2.64
C LEU A 117 9.31 -1.86 2.68
#